data_AF-A0A2G2VCJ5-F1
#
_entry.id   AF-A0A2G2VCJ5-F1
#
_cell.length_a   1.000
_cell.length_b   1.000
_cell.length_c   1.000
_cell.angle_alpha   90.00
_cell.angle_beta   90.00
_cell.angle_gamma   90.00
#
_symmetry.space_group_name_H-M   'P 1'
#
loop_
_entity.id
_entity.type
_entity.pdbx_description
1 polymer ?
#
loop_
_entity_poly.entity_id
_entity_poly.type
_entity_poly.pdbx_seq_one_letter_code
_entity_poly.pdbx_strand_id
1 'polypeptide(L)'
;MIPLFLVATNFYRKCSYIDWHREAAYIDKSLSEPLEYVILKDTPQQGPQSNDCSIFVCAFAEYVSHEIFDISNTLFSVVNHRLRYGALLWNYAIRKQNDGAVSESEATENVTSKHDGFKRSKE
;
A
#
# COMPACT_ATOMS: atom_id res chain seq x y z
N MET A 1 -21.64 0.53 1.87
CA MET A 1 -21.14 -0.83 2.19
C MET A 1 -19.74 -0.82 2.80
N ILE A 2 -18.80 0.00 2.32
CA ILE A 2 -17.41 0.03 2.83
C ILE A 2 -17.29 0.32 4.34
N PRO A 3 -17.95 1.34 4.93
CA PRO A 3 -17.80 1.64 6.36
C PRO A 3 -18.25 0.50 7.27
N LEU A 4 -19.39 -0.11 6.97
CA LEU A 4 -19.91 -1.26 7.70
C LEU A 4 -18.97 -2.46 7.64
N PHE A 5 -18.33 -2.69 6.49
CA PHE A 5 -17.33 -3.74 6.34
C PHE A 5 -16.07 -3.48 7.20
N LEU A 6 -15.58 -2.24 7.23
CA LEU A 6 -14.43 -1.86 8.06
C LEU A 6 -14.74 -2.02 9.56
N VAL A 7 -15.95 -1.66 9.99
CA VAL A 7 -16.42 -1.89 11.37
C VAL A 7 -16.51 -3.39 11.67
N ALA A 8 -17.15 -4.17 10.80
CA ALA A 8 -17.35 -5.61 11.00
C ALA A 8 -16.04 -6.40 11.07
N THR A 9 -15.02 -5.96 10.34
CA THR A 9 -13.67 -6.56 10.36
C THR A 9 -12.80 -6.06 11.51
N ASN A 10 -13.34 -5.18 12.35
CA ASN A 10 -12.66 -4.53 13.46
C ASN A 10 -11.40 -3.77 13.01
N PHE A 11 -11.44 -3.22 11.79
CA PHE A 11 -10.31 -2.56 11.11
C PHE A 11 -9.76 -1.41 11.95
N TYR A 12 -10.64 -0.51 12.41
CA TYR A 12 -10.24 0.68 13.17
C TYR A 12 -9.56 0.34 14.51
N ARG A 13 -9.87 -0.81 15.12
CA ARG A 13 -9.15 -1.27 16.32
C ARG A 13 -7.75 -1.79 15.99
N LYS A 14 -7.57 -2.40 14.82
CA LYS A 14 -6.29 -2.96 14.38
C LYS A 14 -5.34 -1.88 13.84
N CYS A 15 -5.88 -0.82 13.23
CA CYS A 15 -5.11 0.32 12.76
C CYS A 15 -4.96 1.39 13.85
N SER A 16 -4.07 1.15 14.81
CA SER A 16 -3.80 2.08 15.93
C SER A 16 -3.23 3.44 15.50
N TYR A 17 -2.79 3.58 14.25
CA TYR A 17 -2.31 4.84 13.68
C TYR A 17 -3.44 5.79 13.25
N ILE A 18 -4.70 5.32 13.18
CA ILE A 18 -5.85 6.16 12.87
C ILE A 18 -6.45 6.64 14.18
N ASP A 19 -6.19 7.90 14.55
CA ASP A 19 -6.79 8.49 15.74
C ASP A 19 -8.16 9.12 15.40
N TRP A 20 -9.20 8.29 15.54
CA TRP A 20 -10.59 8.69 15.30
C TRP A 20 -11.09 9.79 16.23
N HIS A 21 -10.47 9.96 17.40
CA HIS A 21 -10.93 10.89 18.43
C HIS A 21 -10.19 12.23 18.40
N ARG A 22 -9.08 12.33 17.67
CA ARG A 22 -8.29 13.57 17.54
C ARG A 22 -8.43 14.27 16.21
N GLU A 23 -8.69 13.52 15.14
CA GLU A 23 -8.76 14.12 13.81
C GLU A 23 -10.09 14.85 13.61
N ALA A 24 -10.03 16.15 13.31
CA ALA A 24 -11.21 17.00 13.20
C ALA A 24 -12.20 16.51 12.13
N ALA A 25 -11.69 15.80 11.10
CA ALA A 25 -12.51 15.19 10.07
C ALA A 25 -13.40 14.02 10.56
N TYR A 26 -13.10 13.45 11.73
CA TYR A 26 -13.77 12.27 12.32
C TYR A 26 -14.43 12.53 13.68
N ILE A 27 -14.12 13.67 14.33
CA ILE A 27 -14.79 14.07 15.57
C ILE A 27 -16.32 14.04 15.35
N ASP A 28 -17.01 13.46 16.33
CA ASP A 28 -18.47 13.24 16.35
C ASP A 28 -19.06 12.31 15.28
N LYS A 29 -18.23 11.73 14.40
CA LYS A 29 -18.68 10.74 13.40
C LYS A 29 -18.70 9.33 13.95
N SER A 30 -19.74 8.57 13.61
CA SER A 30 -19.80 7.15 13.96
C SER A 30 -18.84 6.34 13.08
N LEU A 31 -18.28 5.23 13.61
CA LEU A 31 -17.40 4.35 12.81
C LEU A 31 -18.11 3.72 11.59
N SER A 32 -19.44 3.62 11.64
CA SER A 32 -20.26 3.12 10.53
C SER A 32 -20.71 4.20 9.55
N GLU A 33 -20.39 5.46 9.84
CA GLU A 33 -20.72 6.59 8.98
C GLU A 33 -19.95 6.48 7.66
N PRO A 34 -20.61 6.74 6.52
CA PRO A 34 -19.92 6.87 5.24
C PRO A 34 -18.81 7.92 5.30
N LEU A 35 -17.61 7.49 4.91
CA LEU A 35 -16.53 8.43 4.63
C LEU A 35 -16.92 9.28 3.42
N GLU A 36 -16.63 10.58 3.50
CA GLU A 36 -16.71 11.46 2.35
C GLU A 36 -15.66 11.02 1.33
N TYR A 37 -16.05 10.96 0.06
CA TYR A 37 -15.16 10.56 -1.02
C TYR A 37 -15.46 11.41 -2.25
N VAL A 38 -14.43 11.64 -3.04
CA VAL A 38 -14.53 12.34 -4.32
C VAL A 38 -14.24 11.33 -5.43
N ILE A 39 -15.11 11.31 -6.44
CA ILE A 39 -14.84 10.57 -7.67
C ILE A 39 -14.17 11.53 -8.65
N LEU A 40 -12.89 11.30 -8.92
CA LEU A 40 -12.19 12.00 -10.00
C LEU A 40 -12.64 11.43 -11.35
N LYS A 41 -13.18 12.29 -12.20
CA LYS A 41 -13.54 11.96 -13.57
C LYS A 41 -12.36 12.23 -14.50
N ASP A 42 -12.38 11.61 -15.68
CA ASP A 42 -11.42 11.87 -16.78
C ASP A 42 -9.94 11.70 -16.37
N THR A 43 -9.70 10.91 -15.33
CA THR A 43 -8.36 10.58 -14.87
C THR A 43 -7.75 9.56 -15.83
N PRO A 44 -6.45 9.65 -16.17
CA PRO A 44 -5.78 8.65 -16.98
C PRO A 44 -6.03 7.23 -16.45
N GLN A 45 -6.38 6.28 -17.31
CA GLN A 45 -6.58 4.88 -16.91
C GLN A 45 -5.66 3.96 -17.69
N GLN A 46 -5.32 2.83 -17.07
CA GLN A 46 -4.59 1.76 -17.74
C GLN A 46 -5.39 1.25 -18.94
N GLY A 47 -4.71 1.01 -20.06
CA GLY A 47 -5.34 0.40 -21.23
C GLY A 47 -5.72 -1.07 -20.95
N PRO A 48 -6.72 -1.64 -21.64
CA PRO A 48 -7.22 -3.00 -21.39
C PRO A 48 -6.17 -4.13 -21.49
N GLN A 49 -5.05 -3.89 -22.19
CA GLN A 49 -3.97 -4.86 -22.39
C GLN A 49 -2.69 -4.48 -21.62
N SER A 50 -2.74 -3.44 -20.78
CA SER A 50 -1.61 -3.00 -19.97
C SER A 50 -1.62 -3.72 -18.61
N ASN A 51 -0.44 -4.07 -18.11
CA ASN A 51 -0.24 -4.65 -16.77
C ASN A 51 0.26 -3.60 -15.78
N ASP A 52 -0.15 -2.35 -15.94
CA ASP A 52 0.42 -1.20 -15.20
C ASP A 52 -0.46 -0.71 -14.06
N CYS A 53 -1.45 -1.51 -13.64
CA CYS A 53 -2.39 -1.17 -12.57
C CYS A 53 -1.68 -0.62 -11.32
N SER A 54 -0.58 -1.25 -10.91
CA SER A 54 0.21 -0.83 -9.75
C SER A 54 0.86 0.54 -9.95
N ILE A 55 1.35 0.84 -11.15
CA ILE A 55 1.97 2.13 -11.48
C ILE A 55 0.94 3.25 -11.40
N PHE A 56 -0.27 3.04 -11.92
CA PHE A 56 -1.36 4.01 -11.80
C PHE A 56 -1.76 4.23 -10.33
N VAL A 57 -1.94 3.16 -9.55
CA VAL A 57 -2.29 3.27 -8.12
C VAL A 57 -1.21 4.01 -7.33
N CYS A 58 0.06 3.67 -7.51
CA CYS A 58 1.17 4.33 -6.83
C CYS A 58 1.25 5.82 -7.20
N ALA A 59 1.10 6.15 -8.48
CA ALA A 59 1.15 7.54 -8.93
C ALA A 59 -0.02 8.37 -8.40
N PHE A 60 -1.24 7.82 -8.38
CA PHE A 60 -2.38 8.54 -7.80
C PHE A 60 -2.26 8.71 -6.30
N ALA A 61 -1.76 7.71 -5.58
CA ALA A 61 -1.49 7.85 -4.14
C ALA A 61 -0.48 8.98 -3.89
N GLU A 62 0.56 9.10 -4.72
CA GLU A 62 1.54 10.17 -4.62
C GLU A 62 0.95 11.55 -4.94
N TYR A 63 0.18 11.69 -6.03
CA TYR A 63 -0.48 12.95 -6.37
C TYR A 63 -1.42 13.42 -5.26
N VAL A 64 -2.26 12.53 -4.74
CA VAL A 64 -3.17 12.84 -3.63
C VAL A 64 -2.40 13.23 -2.37
N SER A 65 -1.27 12.59 -2.09
CA SER A 65 -0.39 12.95 -0.96
C SER A 65 0.22 14.36 -1.11
N HIS A 66 0.29 14.88 -2.34
CA HIS A 66 0.70 16.25 -2.65
C HIS A 66 -0.49 17.20 -2.90
N GLU A 67 -1.71 16.79 -2.55
CA GLU A 67 -2.95 17.56 -2.75
C GLU A 67 -3.24 17.91 -4.22
N ILE A 68 -2.72 17.08 -5.15
CA ILE A 68 -2.94 17.23 -6.60
C ILE A 68 -4.12 16.35 -7.01
N PHE A 69 -5.28 16.97 -7.25
CA PHE A 69 -6.52 16.28 -7.63
C PHE A 69 -6.90 16.47 -9.11
N ASP A 70 -6.33 17.46 -9.79
CA ASP A 70 -6.52 17.68 -11.23
C ASP A 70 -5.51 16.87 -12.05
N ILE A 71 -5.68 15.56 -12.00
CA ILE A 71 -4.77 14.60 -12.62
C ILE A 71 -5.00 14.55 -14.15
N SER A 72 -6.17 15.00 -14.61
CA SER A 72 -6.53 15.05 -16.02
C SER A 72 -5.63 15.99 -16.84
N ASN A 73 -5.19 17.10 -16.24
CA ASN A 73 -4.29 18.08 -16.84
C ASN A 73 -2.81 17.75 -16.64
N THR A 74 -2.49 16.74 -15.81
CA THR A 74 -1.11 16.36 -15.55
C THR A 74 -0.62 15.42 -16.65
N LEU A 75 0.56 15.67 -17.22
CA LEU A 75 1.15 14.79 -18.24
C LEU A 75 1.53 13.44 -17.63
N PHE A 76 0.58 12.50 -17.63
CA PHE A 76 0.78 11.18 -17.06
C PHE A 76 1.56 10.27 -18.03
N SER A 77 2.83 10.03 -17.73
CA SER A 77 3.67 9.08 -18.47
C SER A 77 3.91 7.83 -17.64
N VAL A 78 3.26 6.73 -18.02
CA VAL A 78 3.44 5.40 -17.39
C VAL A 78 4.91 4.98 -17.42
N VAL A 79 5.61 5.26 -18.52
CA VAL A 79 7.02 4.90 -18.70
C VAL A 79 7.91 5.63 -17.69
N ASN A 80 7.70 6.93 -17.51
CA ASN A 80 8.48 7.73 -16.55
C ASN A 80 8.24 7.27 -15.11
N HIS A 81 6.97 6.99 -14.75
CA HIS A 81 6.63 6.49 -13.44
C HIS A 81 7.24 5.10 -13.18
N ARG A 82 7.16 4.19 -14.15
CA ARG A 82 7.78 2.86 -14.03
C ARG A 82 9.28 2.95 -13.80
N LEU A 83 9.98 3.78 -14.58
CA LEU A 83 11.43 3.97 -14.43
C LEU A 83 11.77 4.54 -13.05
N ARG A 84 11.05 5.58 -12.61
CA ARG A 84 11.29 6.20 -11.31
C ARG A 84 11.02 5.25 -10.14
N TYR A 85 9.86 4.62 -10.11
CA TYR A 85 9.50 3.69 -9.05
C TYR A 85 10.38 2.45 -9.05
N GLY A 86 10.74 1.93 -10.23
CA GLY A 86 11.71 0.84 -10.34
C GLY A 86 13.06 1.20 -9.74
N ALA A 87 13.59 2.40 -10.02
CA ALA A 87 14.85 2.88 -9.45
C ALA A 87 14.78 3.06 -7.93
N LEU A 88 13.67 3.61 -7.42
CA LEU A 88 13.45 3.76 -5.97
C LEU A 88 13.37 2.42 -5.25
N LEU A 89 12.59 1.48 -5.78
CA LEU A 89 12.46 0.12 -5.23
C LEU A 89 13.80 -0.62 -5.23
N TRP A 90 14.55 -0.52 -6.33
CA TRP A 90 15.90 -1.08 -6.40
C TRP A 90 16.81 -0.50 -5.34
N ASN A 91 16.87 0.83 -5.22
CA ASN A 91 17.72 1.48 -4.22
C ASN A 91 17.34 1.08 -2.79
N TYR A 92 16.03 1.03 -2.49
CA TYR A 92 15.53 0.57 -1.21
C TYR A 92 15.94 -0.88 -0.92
N ALA A 93 15.77 -1.80 -1.89
CA ALA A 93 16.13 -3.21 -1.72
C ALA A 93 17.63 -3.38 -1.41
N ILE A 94 18.50 -2.62 -2.09
CA ILE A 94 19.95 -2.63 -1.83
C ILE A 94 20.27 -2.13 -0.42
N ARG A 95 19.67 -1.01 0.02
CA ARG A 95 19.87 -0.49 1.38
C ARG A 95 19.39 -1.49 2.43
N LYS A 96 18.20 -2.04 2.26
CA LYS A 96 17.62 -3.04 3.17
C LYS A 96 18.54 -4.26 3.33
N GLN A 97 19.13 -4.76 2.24
CA GLN A 97 20.07 -5.87 2.28
C GLN A 97 21.37 -5.51 3.01
N ASN A 98 21.94 -4.33 2.73
CA ASN A 98 23.17 -3.86 3.38
C ASN A 98 22.99 -3.64 4.88
N ASP A 99 21.83 -3.12 5.29
CA ASP A 99 21.51 -2.84 6.69
C ASP A 99 21.09 -4.09 7.47
N GLY A 100 20.93 -5.24 6.80
CA GLY A 100 20.42 -6.47 7.41
C GLY A 100 18.99 -6.35 7.95
N ALA A 101 18.23 -5.37 7.46
CA ALA A 101 16.91 -5.05 7.97
C ALA A 101 15.88 -6.10 7.52
N VAL A 102 15.19 -6.71 8.48
CA VAL A 102 14.09 -7.65 8.24
C VAL A 102 12.77 -6.90 8.35
N SER A 103 11.92 -7.02 7.33
CA SER A 103 10.57 -6.43 7.39
C SER A 103 9.65 -7.27 8.27
N GLU A 104 8.62 -6.66 8.87
CA GLU A 104 7.64 -7.38 9.70
C GLU A 104 6.95 -8.54 8.94
N SER A 105 6.73 -8.38 7.64
CA SER A 105 6.18 -9.43 6.78
C SER A 105 7.11 -10.64 6.66
N GLU A 106 8.43 -10.42 6.60
CA GLU A 106 9.42 -11.51 6.56
C GLU A 106 9.69 -12.09 7.95
N ALA A 107 9.57 -11.28 9.01
CA ALA A 107 9.77 -11.73 10.38
C ALA A 107 8.75 -12.80 10.81
N THR A 108 7.56 -12.81 10.20
CA THR A 108 6.47 -13.73 10.54
C THR A 108 6.65 -15.13 9.92
N GLU A 109 7.46 -15.29 8.86
CA GLU A 109 7.73 -16.60 8.25
C GLU A 109 8.67 -17.49 9.10
N ASN A 110 9.43 -16.90 10.02
CA ASN A 110 10.41 -17.64 10.84
C ASN A 110 9.79 -18.50 11.95
N VAL A 111 8.46 -18.52 12.11
CA VAL A 111 7.79 -19.31 13.15
C VAL A 111 7.44 -20.74 12.71
N THR A 112 7.55 -21.13 11.43
CA THR A 112 7.12 -22.48 10.98
C THR A 112 8.08 -23.34 10.18
N SER A 113 9.30 -22.92 9.83
CA SER A 113 10.26 -23.82 9.14
C SER A 113 11.17 -24.60 10.11
N LYS A 114 10.60 -25.38 11.04
CA LYS A 114 11.29 -26.57 11.54
C LYS A 114 10.70 -27.79 10.85
N HIS A 115 11.11 -28.01 9.61
CA HIS A 115 10.97 -29.31 8.97
C HIS A 115 12.26 -30.10 9.15
N ASP A 116 12.09 -31.24 9.80
CA ASP A 116 13.04 -32.30 10.05
C ASP A 116 13.76 -32.79 8.78
N GLY A 117 14.97 -33.34 8.99
CA GLY A 117 15.70 -34.17 8.01
C GLY A 117 17.13 -33.66 7.76
N PHE A 118 18.19 -34.46 7.70
CA PHE A 118 18.37 -35.91 7.72
C PHE A 118 19.87 -36.12 8.03
N LYS A 119 20.22 -36.77 9.15
CA LYS A 119 21.62 -37.13 9.43
C LYS A 119 21.99 -38.33 8.55
N ARG A 120 22.86 -38.12 7.55
CA ARG A 120 23.58 -39.22 6.89
C ARG A 120 24.69 -39.70 7.83
N SER A 121 24.52 -40.88 8.40
CA SER A 121 25.61 -41.70 8.94
C SER A 121 26.51 -42.15 7.78
N LYS A 122 27.82 -41.98 7.94
CA LYS A 122 28.83 -42.67 7.13
C LYS A 122 29.37 -43.82 7.98
N GLU A 123 29.23 -45.04 7.47
CA GLU A 123 30.18 -46.14 7.73
C GLU A 123 31.49 -45.85 6.98
#